data_AF-A0A0J1HQR3-F1
#
_entry.id   AF-A0A0J1HQR3-F1
#
_cell.length_a   1.000
_cell.length_b   1.000
_cell.length_c   1.000
_cell.angle_alpha   90.00
_cell.angle_beta   90.00
_cell.angle_gamma   90.00
#
_symmetry.space_group_name_H-M   'P 1'
#
loop_
_entity.id
_entity.type
_entity.pdbx_description
1 polymer ?
#
loop_
_entity_poly.entity_id
_entity_poly.type
_entity_poly.pdbx_seq_one_letter_code
_entity_poly.pdbx_strand_id
1 'polypeptide(L)'
;MLLNWIKWKLKIRWENQINHILFFKNKQVNNKWIWIVIWSFINFFTLLGGSYFLFKSTILNERLIINEQPSSIISTLAMRFLFTLREDYHLLWSILFFIIFIHAIVAGIASSKWQLQSIDRDWLIINLKISAQKSNIYIYLETLIWDSRNFLITYVPIMLSIGHLLSLKPIKIILISLIAFLCFLLLGIMSSIFHNRYINLQKKRVNSLFRIVTSILIRSFLLVTALELSKSLMPWIKDFPLTSNNIEIEEYYEWMQLGITSLGQLFGPLEYVISFHILPNSILANYAIGDLEFHDLLIFCLLILIAGGLSVFLAFDNSKPSNKNYSLSFYEKWIISLSGMIKTKPYITFLIKSDLRTDYFFNRFPIIFGPFSFWIQVGIYTSFIQIFEPADKMYHLILSFYFYFFVYFYVSTMFSNLNGMYSLDSIGNRIILHLISKNNVWSIFLYKIRLFLITTLPLFIVCDIVFMIINRIPSKIAIIIVINHMLFYLLLSTVLFLPSVICPHYNFLNLEQLEDYPDQKTIRNSIKYLTVGVFIPCLMLPAALLMSDYISISQYLIVNVFGTIALFFILLGSIIALIKSKLINYKSLDDFSL
;
A
#
# COMPACT_ATOMS: atom_id res chain seq x y z
N MET A 1 10.77 39.01 4.25
CA MET A 1 9.58 38.25 4.73
C MET A 1 9.58 36.79 4.29
N LEU A 2 9.82 36.45 3.01
CA LEU A 2 9.92 35.05 2.55
C LEU A 2 11.00 34.23 3.29
N LEU A 3 12.19 34.80 3.48
CA LEU A 3 13.25 34.22 4.33
C LEU A 3 12.79 33.96 5.77
N ASN A 4 11.93 34.82 6.34
CA ASN A 4 11.40 34.62 7.68
C ASN A 4 10.36 33.50 7.72
N TRP A 5 9.55 33.36 6.67
CA TRP A 5 8.63 32.23 6.50
C TRP A 5 9.38 30.91 6.38
N ILE A 6 10.46 30.85 5.57
CA ILE A 6 11.33 29.66 5.46
C ILE A 6 11.96 29.34 6.82
N LYS A 7 12.54 30.34 7.51
CA LYS A 7 13.11 30.15 8.85
C LYS A 7 12.08 29.64 9.85
N TRP A 8 10.86 30.17 9.83
CA TRP A 8 9.76 29.75 10.70
C TRP A 8 9.29 28.32 10.39
N LYS A 9 9.15 27.95 9.11
CA LYS A 9 8.79 26.59 8.69
C LYS A 9 9.83 25.57 9.09
N LEU A 10 11.11 25.86 8.81
CA LEU A 10 12.19 25.00 9.25
C LEU A 10 12.21 24.87 10.78
N LYS A 11 11.98 25.95 11.53
CA LYS A 11 11.85 25.90 13.00
C LYS A 11 10.74 24.96 13.46
N ILE A 12 9.54 25.05 12.89
CA ILE A 12 8.42 24.16 13.26
C ILE A 12 8.73 22.70 12.92
N ARG A 13 9.23 22.43 11.70
CA ARG A 13 9.57 21.07 11.29
C ARG A 13 10.65 20.48 12.19
N TRP A 14 11.64 21.29 12.60
CA TRP A 14 12.72 20.87 13.48
C TRP A 14 12.23 20.66 14.92
N GLU A 15 11.42 21.57 15.46
CA GLU A 15 10.82 21.44 16.79
C GLU A 15 9.94 20.20 16.91
N ASN A 16 9.14 19.89 15.88
CA ASN A 16 8.33 18.67 15.84
C ASN A 16 9.19 17.41 15.88
N GLN A 17 10.35 17.38 15.24
CA GLN A 17 11.26 16.22 15.28
C GLN A 17 11.96 16.08 16.63
N ILE A 18 12.36 17.19 17.25
CA ILE A 18 13.08 17.18 18.53
C ILE A 18 12.20 16.69 19.67
N ASN A 19 10.89 17.00 19.65
CA ASN A 19 9.95 16.56 20.66
C ASN A 19 9.83 15.02 20.77
N HIS A 20 10.26 14.28 19.74
CA HIS A 20 10.30 12.82 19.74
C HIS A 20 11.59 12.23 20.34
N ILE A 21 12.64 13.03 20.56
CA ILE A 21 13.90 12.57 21.19
C ILE A 21 13.79 12.82 22.69
N LEU A 22 13.65 11.75 23.47
CA LEU A 22 13.46 11.75 24.94
C LEU A 22 14.38 12.73 25.69
N PHE A 23 15.63 12.87 25.23
CA PHE A 23 16.65 13.75 25.83
C PHE A 23 16.30 15.25 25.79
N PHE A 24 15.58 15.72 24.77
CA PHE A 24 15.22 17.13 24.58
C PHE A 24 13.84 17.49 25.11
N LYS A 25 13.06 16.50 25.57
CA LYS A 25 11.72 16.70 26.13
C LYS A 25 11.77 17.46 27.48
N ASN A 26 12.86 17.30 28.24
CA ASN A 26 12.98 17.81 29.62
C ASN A 26 14.06 18.88 29.83
N LYS A 27 14.87 19.25 28.82
CA LYS A 27 15.89 20.30 28.93
C LYS A 27 15.61 21.45 27.97
N GLN A 28 15.55 22.67 28.51
CA GLN A 28 15.64 23.91 27.72
C GLN A 28 17.07 24.07 27.19
N VAL A 29 17.40 23.32 26.15
CA VAL A 29 18.68 23.45 25.46
C VAL A 29 18.59 24.64 24.50
N ASN A 30 19.37 25.69 24.77
CA ASN A 30 19.59 26.77 23.80
C ASN A 30 20.32 26.20 22.57
N ASN A 31 19.96 26.65 21.37
CA ASN A 31 20.50 26.19 20.08
C ASN A 31 20.25 24.70 19.74
N LYS A 32 19.00 24.24 19.86
CA LYS A 32 18.54 22.91 19.42
C LYS A 32 18.95 22.51 17.98
N TRP A 33 19.20 23.50 17.11
CA TRP A 33 19.63 23.31 15.72
C TRP A 33 20.99 22.64 15.59
N ILE A 34 21.94 22.96 16.47
CA ILE A 34 23.30 22.38 16.47
C ILE A 34 23.21 20.88 16.74
N TRP A 35 22.37 20.48 17.68
CA TRP A 35 22.17 19.07 18.03
C TRP A 35 21.53 18.25 16.91
N ILE A 36 20.60 18.81 16.14
CA ILE A 36 20.06 18.14 14.94
C ILE A 36 21.16 17.90 13.91
N VAL A 37 22.02 18.89 13.69
CA VAL A 37 23.14 18.78 12.74
C VAL A 37 24.11 17.69 13.21
N ILE A 38 24.50 17.71 14.49
CA ILE A 38 25.36 16.66 15.09
C ILE A 38 24.71 15.28 14.95
N TRP A 39 23.42 15.15 15.28
CA TRP A 39 22.69 13.89 15.15
C TRP A 39 22.64 13.41 13.69
N SER A 40 22.46 14.32 12.74
CA SER A 40 22.48 14.01 11.31
C SER A 40 23.86 13.54 10.85
N PHE A 41 24.94 14.14 11.36
CA PHE A 41 26.31 13.68 11.10
C PHE A 41 26.58 12.30 11.71
N ILE A 42 26.16 12.07 12.96
CA ILE A 42 26.28 10.75 13.59
C ILE A 42 25.55 9.70 12.74
N ASN A 43 24.30 9.96 12.36
CA ASN A 43 23.53 9.06 11.48
C ASN A 43 24.20 8.83 10.13
N PHE A 44 24.75 9.87 9.52
CA PHE A 44 25.47 9.77 8.26
C PHE A 44 26.67 8.83 8.38
N PHE A 45 27.52 9.01 9.40
CA PHE A 45 28.72 8.18 9.60
C PHE A 45 28.38 6.76 10.05
N THR A 46 27.35 6.57 10.89
CA THR A 46 26.91 5.22 11.28
C THR A 46 26.31 4.47 10.10
N LEU A 47 25.53 5.13 9.24
CA LEU A 47 25.04 4.54 7.99
C LEU A 47 26.19 4.25 7.01
N LEU A 48 27.20 5.12 6.91
CA LEU A 48 28.38 4.89 6.07
C LEU A 48 29.15 3.66 6.55
N GLY A 49 29.50 3.59 7.83
CA GLY A 49 30.22 2.45 8.41
C GLY A 49 29.40 1.16 8.36
N GLY A 50 28.12 1.24 8.69
CA GLY A 50 27.19 0.11 8.65
C GLY A 50 26.99 -0.43 7.23
N SER A 51 26.76 0.45 6.24
CA SER A 51 26.64 0.05 4.85
C SER A 51 27.94 -0.51 4.29
N TYR A 52 29.10 0.09 4.61
CA TYR A 52 30.41 -0.45 4.23
C TYR A 52 30.61 -1.88 4.76
N PHE A 53 30.34 -2.11 6.05
CA PHE A 53 30.46 -3.43 6.65
C PHE A 53 29.48 -4.43 6.02
N LEU A 54 28.22 -4.03 5.81
CA LEU A 54 27.22 -4.87 5.16
C LEU A 54 27.66 -5.25 3.75
N PHE A 55 27.95 -4.29 2.86
CA PHE A 55 28.37 -4.60 1.50
C PHE A 55 29.61 -5.48 1.46
N LYS A 56 30.63 -5.21 2.29
CA LYS A 56 31.87 -6.00 2.33
C LYS A 56 31.64 -7.44 2.83
N SER A 57 30.77 -7.62 3.84
CA SER A 57 30.57 -8.92 4.48
C SER A 57 29.51 -9.79 3.79
N THR A 58 28.55 -9.20 3.07
CA THR A 58 27.40 -9.93 2.52
C THR A 58 27.24 -9.86 1.00
N ILE A 59 27.59 -8.76 0.33
CA ILE A 59 27.35 -8.62 -1.12
C ILE A 59 28.66 -8.83 -1.90
N LEU A 60 29.71 -8.11 -1.52
CA LEU A 60 31.03 -8.17 -2.14
C LEU A 60 31.96 -9.16 -1.42
N ASN A 61 31.39 -10.17 -0.76
CA ASN A 61 32.18 -11.17 -0.04
C ASN A 61 32.65 -12.26 -1.01
N GLU A 62 33.95 -12.30 -1.24
CA GLU A 62 34.62 -13.28 -2.11
C GLU A 62 34.46 -14.73 -1.61
N ARG A 63 34.16 -14.94 -0.32
CA ARG A 63 33.94 -16.26 0.26
C ARG A 63 32.52 -16.81 0.05
N LEU A 64 31.64 -16.06 -0.59
CA LEU A 64 30.30 -16.56 -0.94
C LEU A 64 30.40 -17.62 -2.04
N ILE A 65 30.04 -18.84 -1.69
CA ILE A 65 29.97 -19.98 -2.60
C ILE A 65 28.50 -20.39 -2.71
N ILE A 66 28.03 -20.65 -3.93
CA ILE A 66 26.71 -21.26 -4.15
C ILE A 66 26.88 -22.75 -3.88
N ASN A 67 26.35 -23.24 -2.76
CA ASN A 67 26.29 -24.68 -2.50
C ASN A 67 25.36 -25.36 -3.51
N GLU A 68 25.76 -26.52 -4.01
CA GLU A 68 24.94 -27.35 -4.92
C GLU A 68 23.70 -27.93 -4.21
N GLN A 69 23.82 -28.21 -2.91
CA GLN A 69 22.70 -28.63 -2.07
C GLN A 69 22.00 -27.42 -1.41
N PRO A 70 20.73 -27.14 -1.75
CA PRO A 70 20.01 -26.00 -1.19
C PRO A 70 19.62 -26.26 0.27
N SER A 71 20.04 -25.38 1.18
CA SER A 71 19.67 -25.47 2.61
C SER A 71 18.22 -25.05 2.87
N SER A 72 17.70 -24.12 2.06
CA SER A 72 16.28 -23.74 1.96
C SER A 72 16.06 -22.97 0.65
N ILE A 73 14.82 -22.92 0.16
CA ILE A 73 14.49 -22.19 -1.08
C ILE A 73 14.82 -20.70 -0.95
N ILE A 74 14.38 -20.06 0.15
CA ILE A 74 14.59 -18.61 0.38
C ILE A 74 16.08 -18.29 0.55
N SER A 75 16.81 -19.07 1.36
CA SER A 75 18.24 -18.83 1.55
C SER A 75 19.03 -19.04 0.26
N THR A 76 18.67 -20.04 -0.54
CA THR A 76 19.36 -20.32 -1.81
C THR A 76 19.07 -19.24 -2.85
N LEU A 77 17.82 -18.76 -2.94
CA LEU A 77 17.48 -17.60 -3.78
C LEU A 77 18.22 -16.34 -3.34
N ALA A 78 18.27 -16.06 -2.04
CA ALA A 78 19.02 -14.93 -1.50
C ALA A 78 20.51 -15.04 -1.84
N MET A 79 21.10 -16.23 -1.69
CA MET A 79 22.50 -16.49 -2.04
C MET A 79 22.76 -16.34 -3.54
N ARG A 80 21.88 -16.87 -4.41
CA ARG A 80 21.98 -16.67 -5.87
C ARG A 80 21.90 -15.19 -6.22
N PHE A 81 20.96 -14.46 -5.63
CA PHE A 81 20.83 -13.02 -5.86
C PHE A 81 22.04 -12.23 -5.38
N LEU A 82 22.56 -12.52 -4.19
CA LEU A 82 23.79 -11.90 -3.68
C LEU A 82 24.99 -12.21 -4.58
N PHE A 83 25.08 -13.44 -5.09
CA PHE A 83 26.10 -13.83 -6.05
C PHE A 83 25.96 -13.05 -7.37
N THR A 84 24.75 -12.92 -7.93
CA THR A 84 24.52 -12.10 -9.13
C THR A 84 24.92 -10.65 -8.91
N LEU A 85 24.57 -10.05 -7.76
CA LEU A 85 25.00 -8.68 -7.42
C LEU A 85 26.51 -8.53 -7.24
N ARG A 86 27.20 -9.61 -6.85
CA ARG A 86 28.66 -9.63 -6.73
C ARG A 86 29.34 -9.66 -8.10
N GLU A 87 28.82 -10.47 -9.02
CA GLU A 87 29.39 -10.62 -10.37
C GLU A 87 29.03 -9.43 -11.28
N ASP A 88 27.83 -8.86 -11.10
CA ASP A 88 27.33 -7.73 -11.89
C ASP A 88 27.22 -6.44 -11.06
N TYR A 89 28.31 -5.67 -11.04
CA TYR A 89 28.32 -4.35 -10.40
C TYR A 89 27.35 -3.36 -11.06
N HIS A 90 27.03 -3.54 -12.35
CA HIS A 90 26.10 -2.66 -13.07
C HIS A 90 24.70 -2.85 -12.55
N LEU A 91 24.30 -4.09 -12.30
CA LEU A 91 23.03 -4.40 -11.65
C LEU A 91 22.96 -3.80 -10.24
N LEU A 92 24.04 -3.89 -9.44
CA LEU A 92 24.10 -3.32 -8.09
C LEU A 92 23.84 -1.80 -8.08
N TRP A 93 24.55 -1.05 -8.93
CA TRP A 93 24.35 0.39 -9.06
C TRP A 93 22.97 0.74 -9.65
N SER A 94 22.50 -0.03 -10.64
CA SER A 94 21.19 0.17 -11.26
C SER A 94 20.05 0.04 -10.25
N ILE A 95 20.11 -0.96 -9.36
CA ILE A 95 19.14 -1.15 -8.27
C ILE A 95 19.16 0.03 -7.30
N LEU A 96 20.35 0.49 -6.90
CA LEU A 96 20.48 1.63 -6.00
C LEU A 96 19.83 2.89 -6.57
N PHE A 97 20.15 3.24 -7.83
CA PHE A 97 19.57 4.41 -8.48
C PHE A 97 18.07 4.26 -8.73
N PHE A 98 17.60 3.06 -9.06
CA PHE A 98 16.18 2.78 -9.20
C PHE A 98 15.40 3.04 -7.89
N ILE A 99 15.94 2.59 -6.74
CA ILE A 99 15.37 2.86 -5.41
C ILE A 99 15.32 4.37 -5.13
N ILE A 100 16.41 5.10 -5.43
CA ILE A 100 16.49 6.56 -5.28
C ILE A 100 15.39 7.25 -6.10
N PHE A 101 15.16 6.81 -7.34
CA PHE A 101 14.15 7.41 -8.22
C PHE A 101 12.71 7.10 -7.81
N ILE A 102 12.44 5.89 -7.30
CA ILE A 102 11.15 5.60 -6.66
C ILE A 102 10.92 6.54 -5.47
N HIS A 103 11.94 6.74 -4.63
CA HIS A 103 11.84 7.66 -3.51
C HIS A 103 11.56 9.10 -3.96
N ALA A 104 12.19 9.57 -5.04
CA ALA A 104 11.94 10.88 -5.64
C ALA A 104 10.48 11.05 -6.06
N ILE A 105 9.90 10.03 -6.72
CA ILE A 105 8.50 10.04 -7.16
C ILE A 105 7.56 10.15 -5.95
N VAL A 106 7.80 9.35 -4.90
CA VAL A 106 7.00 9.36 -3.67
C VAL A 106 7.07 10.71 -2.96
N ALA A 107 8.27 11.28 -2.82
CA ALA A 107 8.47 12.62 -2.26
C ALA A 107 7.72 13.69 -3.08
N GLY A 108 7.76 13.61 -4.41
CA GLY A 108 6.99 14.49 -5.30
C GLY A 108 5.48 14.39 -5.09
N ILE A 109 4.93 13.18 -4.94
CA ILE A 109 3.50 12.98 -4.64
C ILE A 109 3.13 13.57 -3.28
N ALA A 110 3.97 13.35 -2.26
CA ALA A 110 3.75 13.90 -0.92
C ALA A 110 3.76 15.44 -0.93
N SER A 111 4.75 16.04 -1.61
CA SER A 111 4.83 17.48 -1.86
C SER A 111 3.56 18.04 -2.50
N SER A 112 3.03 17.34 -3.51
CA SER A 112 1.78 17.72 -4.18
C SER A 112 0.56 17.68 -3.25
N LYS A 113 0.41 16.60 -2.47
CA LYS A 113 -0.69 16.47 -1.50
C LYS A 113 -0.64 17.58 -0.45
N TRP A 114 0.55 17.86 0.08
CA TRP A 114 0.77 18.92 1.05
C TRP A 114 0.32 20.28 0.50
N GLN A 115 0.71 20.62 -0.72
CA GLN A 115 0.30 21.88 -1.35
C GLN A 115 -1.22 21.98 -1.54
N LEU A 116 -1.88 20.89 -1.94
CA LEU A 116 -3.32 20.86 -2.15
C LEU A 116 -4.12 21.05 -0.86
N GLN A 117 -3.55 20.65 0.29
CA GLN A 117 -4.21 20.67 1.60
C GLN A 117 -3.74 21.81 2.52
N SER A 118 -2.63 22.50 2.20
CA SER A 118 -2.01 23.48 3.09
C SER A 118 -2.76 24.82 3.13
N ILE A 119 -3.02 25.31 4.35
CA ILE A 119 -3.45 26.70 4.64
C ILE A 119 -2.31 27.70 4.33
N ASP A 120 -1.07 27.21 4.23
CA ASP A 120 0.12 28.00 3.91
C ASP A 120 -0.01 28.77 2.60
N ARG A 121 -0.74 28.23 1.62
CA ARG A 121 -1.01 28.93 0.36
C ARG A 121 -1.75 30.22 0.61
N ASP A 122 -2.83 30.16 1.38
CA ASP A 122 -3.65 31.34 1.65
C ASP A 122 -2.87 32.34 2.50
N TRP A 123 -2.08 31.86 3.46
CA TRP A 123 -1.17 32.69 4.25
C TRP A 123 -0.13 33.42 3.39
N LEU A 124 0.52 32.73 2.44
CA LEU A 124 1.52 33.30 1.54
C LEU A 124 0.90 34.34 0.59
N ILE A 125 -0.29 34.08 0.07
CA ILE A 125 -1.02 35.01 -0.80
C ILE A 125 -1.42 36.27 -0.01
N ILE A 126 -1.99 36.10 1.18
CA ILE A 126 -2.50 37.22 2.00
C ILE A 126 -1.35 38.07 2.54
N ASN A 127 -0.32 37.45 3.11
CA ASN A 127 0.71 38.18 3.85
C ASN A 127 1.91 38.61 3.00
N LEU A 128 2.28 37.83 1.97
CA LEU A 128 3.40 38.18 1.09
C LEU A 128 2.94 38.80 -0.23
N LYS A 129 1.63 38.88 -0.50
CA LYS A 129 1.05 39.36 -1.77
C LYS A 129 1.65 38.67 -3.01
N ILE A 130 2.06 37.41 -2.84
CA ILE A 130 2.63 36.59 -3.91
C ILE A 130 1.48 35.99 -4.73
N SER A 131 1.65 35.91 -6.06
CA SER A 131 0.65 35.27 -6.92
C SER A 131 0.44 33.80 -6.53
N ALA A 132 -0.77 33.27 -6.72
CA ALA A 132 -1.10 31.88 -6.36
C ALA A 132 -0.14 30.86 -7.01
N GLN A 133 0.31 31.12 -8.24
CA GLN A 133 1.28 30.27 -8.94
C GLN A 133 2.64 30.25 -8.25
N LYS A 134 3.19 31.43 -7.90
CA LYS A 134 4.47 31.53 -7.19
C LYS A 134 4.38 30.92 -5.79
N SER A 135 3.25 31.11 -5.09
CA SER A 135 3.00 30.47 -3.80
C SER A 135 3.03 28.94 -3.90
N ASN A 136 2.45 28.35 -4.95
CA ASN A 136 2.48 26.90 -5.16
C ASN A 136 3.91 26.41 -5.39
N ILE A 137 4.70 27.11 -6.21
CA ILE A 137 6.11 26.76 -6.47
C ILE A 137 6.92 26.79 -5.18
N TYR A 138 6.75 27.82 -4.34
CA TYR A 138 7.46 27.90 -3.06
C TYR A 138 7.11 26.76 -2.12
N ILE A 139 5.84 26.36 -2.03
CA ILE A 139 5.43 25.22 -1.20
C ILE A 139 6.01 23.90 -1.76
N TYR A 140 6.06 23.73 -3.08
CA TYR A 140 6.67 22.55 -3.71
C TYR A 140 8.17 22.46 -3.43
N LEU A 141 8.89 23.56 -3.64
CA LEU A 141 10.34 23.59 -3.43
C LEU A 141 10.67 23.40 -1.94
N GLU A 142 9.93 24.01 -1.02
CA GLU A 142 10.17 23.84 0.42
C GLU A 142 9.99 22.39 0.87
N THR A 143 8.92 21.73 0.41
CA THR A 143 8.65 20.32 0.74
C THR A 143 9.67 19.38 0.09
N LEU A 144 10.02 19.58 -1.18
CA LEU A 144 11.04 18.75 -1.85
C LEU A 144 12.44 18.93 -1.26
N ILE A 145 12.84 20.17 -0.92
CA ILE A 145 14.12 20.42 -0.24
C ILE A 145 14.12 19.74 1.13
N TRP A 146 13.00 19.78 1.86
CA TRP A 146 12.88 19.08 3.13
C TRP A 146 13.09 17.57 2.98
N ASP A 147 12.42 16.96 2.01
CA ASP A 147 12.53 15.52 1.77
C ASP A 147 13.90 15.10 1.22
N SER A 148 14.59 16.01 0.52
CA SER A 148 15.96 15.80 0.01
C SER A 148 17.00 15.57 1.11
N ARG A 149 16.69 15.94 2.37
CA ARG A 149 17.53 15.60 3.52
C ARG A 149 17.74 14.08 3.64
N ASN A 150 16.69 13.28 3.40
CA ASN A 150 16.80 11.82 3.48
C ASN A 150 17.76 11.29 2.42
N PHE A 151 17.84 11.94 1.24
CA PHE A 151 18.83 11.58 0.24
C PHE A 151 20.26 11.79 0.75
N LEU A 152 20.53 12.95 1.35
CA LEU A 152 21.85 13.28 1.89
C LEU A 152 22.25 12.39 3.06
N ILE A 153 21.33 12.09 3.98
CA ILE A 153 21.64 11.30 5.19
C ILE A 153 21.68 9.80 4.89
N THR A 154 20.92 9.31 3.91
CA THR A 154 20.80 7.86 3.66
C THR A 154 21.53 7.41 2.40
N TYR A 155 21.28 8.01 1.25
CA TYR A 155 21.80 7.51 -0.03
C TYR A 155 23.26 7.91 -0.27
N VAL A 156 23.68 9.10 0.13
CA VAL A 156 25.09 9.52 -0.02
C VAL A 156 26.06 8.61 0.74
N PRO A 157 25.82 8.24 2.02
CA PRO A 157 26.64 7.24 2.72
C PRO A 157 26.72 5.89 2.00
N ILE A 158 25.61 5.42 1.44
CA ILE A 158 25.53 4.14 0.72
C ILE A 158 26.34 4.22 -0.59
N MET A 159 26.21 5.30 -1.35
CA MET A 159 27.01 5.52 -2.57
C MET A 159 28.51 5.63 -2.25
N LEU A 160 28.87 6.30 -1.15
CA LEU A 160 30.25 6.40 -0.70
C LEU A 160 30.82 5.04 -0.29
N SER A 161 30.06 4.21 0.42
CA SER A 161 30.52 2.90 0.86
C SER A 161 30.72 1.93 -0.31
N ILE A 162 29.77 1.85 -1.24
CA ILE A 162 29.90 1.04 -2.46
C ILE A 162 31.04 1.56 -3.32
N GLY A 163 31.10 2.88 -3.56
CA GLY A 163 32.16 3.48 -4.38
C GLY A 163 33.55 3.27 -3.81
N HIS A 164 33.70 3.32 -2.49
CA HIS A 164 34.96 3.01 -1.83
C HIS A 164 35.34 1.52 -1.94
N LEU A 165 34.39 0.60 -1.76
CA LEU A 165 34.63 -0.84 -1.89
C LEU A 165 35.02 -1.25 -3.32
N LEU A 166 34.40 -0.63 -4.33
CA LEU A 166 34.72 -0.83 -5.75
C LEU A 166 35.94 -0.01 -6.22
N SER A 167 36.67 0.62 -5.29
CA SER A 167 37.89 1.40 -5.57
C SER A 167 37.69 2.55 -6.59
N LEU A 168 36.50 3.16 -6.63
CA LEU A 168 36.23 4.31 -7.48
C LEU A 168 37.00 5.55 -6.98
N LYS A 169 37.45 6.39 -7.93
CA LYS A 169 38.10 7.67 -7.60
C LYS A 169 37.14 8.56 -6.81
N PRO A 170 37.57 9.23 -5.72
CA PRO A 170 36.69 10.06 -4.88
C PRO A 170 35.91 11.13 -5.67
N ILE A 171 36.56 11.76 -6.65
CA ILE A 171 35.95 12.77 -7.54
C ILE A 171 34.77 12.16 -8.31
N LYS A 172 34.91 10.91 -8.78
CA LYS A 172 33.86 10.21 -9.53
C LYS A 172 32.64 9.97 -8.63
N ILE A 173 32.85 9.55 -7.39
CA ILE A 173 31.76 9.33 -6.42
C ILE A 173 31.02 10.64 -6.10
N ILE A 174 31.75 11.75 -5.94
CA ILE A 174 31.17 13.09 -5.73
C ILE A 174 30.30 13.49 -6.93
N LEU A 175 30.82 13.32 -8.16
CA LEU A 175 30.09 13.64 -9.39
C LEU A 175 28.82 12.80 -9.55
N ILE A 176 28.92 11.48 -9.35
CA ILE A 176 27.76 10.57 -9.38
C ILE A 176 26.71 10.99 -8.35
N SER A 177 27.12 11.27 -7.12
CA SER A 177 26.22 11.69 -6.04
C SER A 177 25.51 13.02 -6.38
N LEU A 178 26.23 13.96 -6.99
CA LEU A 178 25.69 15.25 -7.41
C LEU A 178 24.68 15.08 -8.55
N ILE A 179 24.99 14.28 -9.57
CA ILE A 179 24.08 14.02 -10.68
C ILE A 179 22.83 13.28 -10.19
N ALA A 180 23.00 12.25 -9.34
CA ALA A 180 21.88 11.52 -8.73
C ALA A 180 20.99 12.44 -7.88
N PHE A 181 21.57 13.40 -7.16
CA PHE A 181 20.82 14.41 -6.40
C PHE A 181 20.01 15.35 -7.31
N LEU A 182 20.60 15.81 -8.42
CA LEU A 182 19.88 16.63 -9.40
C LEU A 182 18.72 15.85 -10.03
N CYS A 183 18.94 14.58 -10.41
CA CYS A 183 17.87 13.70 -10.90
C CYS A 183 16.76 13.52 -9.87
N PHE A 184 17.13 13.31 -8.60
CA PHE A 184 16.19 13.18 -7.50
C PHE A 184 15.29 14.42 -7.40
N LEU A 185 15.86 15.62 -7.41
CA LEU A 185 15.11 16.87 -7.37
C LEU A 185 14.22 17.05 -8.60
N LEU A 186 14.78 16.83 -9.81
CA LEU A 186 14.04 16.97 -11.06
C LEU A 186 12.83 16.02 -11.09
N LEU A 187 13.04 14.72 -10.86
CA LEU A 187 11.96 13.72 -10.82
C LEU A 187 10.92 14.03 -9.74
N GLY A 188 11.35 14.51 -8.57
CA GLY A 188 10.44 14.96 -7.52
C GLY A 188 9.55 16.13 -7.95
N ILE A 189 10.13 17.15 -8.61
CA ILE A 189 9.38 18.29 -9.17
C ILE A 189 8.41 17.80 -10.25
N MET A 190 8.87 16.96 -11.19
CA MET A 190 8.02 16.41 -12.26
C MET A 190 6.82 15.66 -11.68
N SER A 191 7.08 14.75 -10.74
CA SER A 191 6.05 13.95 -10.07
C SER A 191 5.04 14.83 -9.35
N SER A 192 5.50 15.88 -8.65
CA SER A 192 4.62 16.82 -7.94
C SER A 192 3.71 17.60 -8.90
N ILE A 193 4.25 18.16 -9.98
CA ILE A 193 3.49 18.89 -11.00
C ILE A 193 2.48 17.97 -11.68
N PHE A 194 2.91 16.79 -12.11
CA PHE A 194 2.06 15.81 -12.77
C PHE A 194 0.92 15.36 -11.85
N HIS A 195 1.21 15.01 -10.61
CA HIS A 195 0.21 14.58 -9.63
C HIS A 195 -0.80 15.69 -9.32
N ASN A 196 -0.36 16.94 -9.11
CA ASN A 196 -1.26 18.06 -8.88
C ASN A 196 -2.19 18.30 -10.09
N ARG A 197 -1.62 18.30 -11.30
CA ARG A 197 -2.37 18.45 -12.55
C ARG A 197 -3.39 17.34 -12.72
N TYR A 198 -2.97 16.10 -12.52
CA TYR A 198 -3.81 14.92 -12.58
C TYR A 198 -5.02 15.07 -11.66
N ILE A 199 -4.83 15.41 -10.38
CA ILE A 199 -5.94 15.61 -9.43
C ILE A 199 -6.89 16.72 -9.87
N ASN A 200 -6.35 17.87 -10.31
CA ASN A 200 -7.17 19.01 -10.71
C ASN A 200 -7.97 18.74 -12.00
N LEU A 201 -7.35 18.08 -12.98
CA LEU A 201 -7.99 17.71 -14.24
C LEU A 201 -9.13 16.72 -13.98
N GLN A 202 -8.97 15.78 -13.05
CA GLN A 202 -9.99 14.79 -12.73
C GLN A 202 -11.30 15.36 -12.21
N LYS A 203 -11.31 16.59 -11.68
CA LYS A 203 -12.54 17.27 -11.25
C LYS A 203 -13.48 17.58 -12.42
N LYS A 204 -13.02 17.48 -13.67
CA LYS A 204 -13.83 17.64 -14.89
C LYS A 204 -14.48 16.31 -15.31
N ARG A 205 -15.72 16.37 -15.82
CA ARG A 205 -16.50 15.18 -16.21
C ARG A 205 -15.79 14.27 -17.22
N VAL A 206 -15.23 14.81 -18.30
CA VAL A 206 -14.51 14.00 -19.32
C VAL A 206 -13.31 13.28 -18.70
N ASN A 207 -12.53 13.99 -17.88
CA ASN A 207 -11.34 13.43 -17.22
C ASN A 207 -11.70 12.43 -16.12
N SER A 208 -12.89 12.54 -15.52
CA SER A 208 -13.39 11.55 -14.56
C SER A 208 -13.75 10.22 -15.22
N LEU A 209 -14.27 10.23 -16.45
CA LEU A 209 -14.48 9.02 -17.24
C LEU A 209 -13.13 8.38 -17.60
N PHE A 210 -12.16 9.19 -18.03
CA PHE A 210 -10.80 8.73 -18.26
C PHE A 210 -10.21 8.07 -16.99
N ARG A 211 -10.38 8.67 -15.82
CA ARG A 211 -9.96 8.08 -14.54
C ARG A 211 -10.59 6.71 -14.30
N ILE A 212 -11.89 6.54 -14.55
CA ILE A 212 -12.58 5.24 -14.43
C ILE A 212 -11.96 4.22 -15.38
N VAL A 213 -11.84 4.56 -16.66
CA VAL A 213 -11.27 3.66 -17.68
C VAL A 213 -9.84 3.26 -17.33
N THR A 214 -8.97 4.23 -16.99
CA THR A 214 -7.58 3.92 -16.55
C THR A 214 -7.54 3.06 -15.30
N SER A 215 -8.46 3.28 -14.36
CA SER A 215 -8.53 2.51 -13.11
C SER A 215 -8.89 1.05 -13.38
N ILE A 216 -9.79 0.80 -14.33
CA ILE A 216 -10.16 -0.54 -14.78
C ILE A 216 -8.97 -1.17 -15.52
N LEU A 217 -8.39 -0.46 -16.50
CA LEU A 217 -7.26 -0.98 -17.30
C LEU A 217 -6.07 -1.39 -16.42
N ILE A 218 -5.67 -0.58 -15.43
CA ILE A 218 -4.59 -0.92 -14.50
C ILE A 218 -4.91 -2.20 -13.72
N ARG A 219 -6.16 -2.36 -13.26
CA ARG A 219 -6.58 -3.56 -12.51
C ARG A 219 -6.63 -4.80 -13.38
N SER A 220 -7.13 -4.67 -14.60
CA SER A 220 -7.11 -5.75 -15.60
C SER A 220 -5.67 -6.15 -15.94
N PHE A 221 -4.79 -5.18 -16.15
CA PHE A 221 -3.37 -5.44 -16.36
C PHE A 221 -2.76 -6.19 -15.16
N LEU A 222 -2.98 -5.72 -13.93
CA LEU A 222 -2.50 -6.39 -12.72
C LEU A 222 -3.01 -7.83 -12.61
N LEU A 223 -4.30 -8.07 -12.87
CA LEU A 223 -4.87 -9.42 -12.88
C LEU A 223 -4.18 -10.32 -13.90
N VAL A 224 -4.02 -9.85 -15.15
CA VAL A 224 -3.37 -10.63 -16.21
C VAL A 224 -1.91 -10.90 -15.87
N THR A 225 -1.16 -9.88 -15.41
CA THR A 225 0.23 -10.08 -14.99
C THR A 225 0.36 -11.05 -13.82
N ALA A 226 -0.52 -10.96 -12.83
CA ALA A 226 -0.50 -11.85 -11.68
C ALA A 226 -0.79 -13.29 -12.12
N LEU A 227 -1.75 -13.48 -13.02
CA LEU A 227 -2.08 -14.77 -13.62
C LEU A 227 -0.88 -15.37 -14.37
N GLU A 228 -0.23 -14.60 -15.25
CA GLU A 228 0.95 -15.09 -15.99
C GLU A 228 2.16 -15.36 -15.07
N LEU A 229 2.39 -14.54 -14.04
CA LEU A 229 3.44 -14.79 -13.05
C LEU A 229 3.13 -16.03 -12.21
N SER A 230 1.89 -16.23 -11.76
CA SER A 230 1.53 -17.47 -11.06
C SER A 230 1.66 -18.69 -11.97
N LYS A 231 1.52 -18.54 -13.29
CA LYS A 231 1.72 -19.66 -14.22
C LYS A 231 3.17 -20.20 -14.21
N SER A 232 4.17 -19.35 -14.03
CA SER A 232 5.56 -19.83 -13.96
C SER A 232 5.88 -20.62 -12.68
N LEU A 233 5.06 -20.44 -11.62
CA LEU A 233 5.17 -21.19 -10.37
C LEU A 233 4.44 -22.54 -10.40
N MET A 234 3.64 -22.81 -11.44
CA MET A 234 2.80 -24.01 -11.52
C MET A 234 3.58 -25.32 -11.41
N PRO A 235 4.71 -25.52 -12.13
CA PRO A 235 5.44 -26.78 -12.06
C PRO A 235 5.89 -27.10 -10.63
N TRP A 236 6.31 -26.06 -9.89
CA TRP A 236 6.78 -26.20 -8.52
C TRP A 236 5.68 -26.55 -7.54
N ILE A 237 4.48 -25.97 -7.69
CA ILE A 237 3.36 -26.23 -6.79
C ILE A 237 2.75 -27.61 -7.07
N LYS A 238 2.75 -28.06 -8.33
CA LYS A 238 2.20 -29.35 -8.72
C LYS A 238 2.96 -30.52 -8.11
N ASP A 239 4.29 -30.46 -8.14
CA ASP A 239 5.16 -31.56 -7.73
C ASP A 239 5.49 -31.53 -6.23
N PHE A 240 4.60 -30.97 -5.42
CA PHE A 240 4.85 -30.78 -3.98
C PHE A 240 4.88 -32.12 -3.22
N PRO A 241 5.97 -32.45 -2.52
CA PRO A 241 6.23 -33.81 -2.04
C PRO A 241 5.42 -34.25 -0.80
N LEU A 242 4.54 -33.44 -0.23
CA LEU A 242 3.78 -33.79 1.00
C LEU A 242 2.66 -34.83 0.82
N THR A 243 2.62 -35.56 -0.29
CA THR A 243 1.59 -36.58 -0.55
C THR A 243 2.03 -38.01 -0.22
N SER A 244 3.29 -38.26 0.16
CA SER A 244 3.76 -39.59 0.56
C SER A 244 4.29 -39.59 2.00
N ASN A 245 3.92 -40.59 2.80
CA ASN A 245 4.46 -40.80 4.15
C ASN A 245 5.96 -41.18 4.14
N ASN A 246 6.52 -41.45 2.96
CA ASN A 246 7.93 -41.80 2.72
C ASN A 246 8.45 -40.85 1.63
N ILE A 247 8.87 -39.64 2.00
CA ILE A 247 9.52 -38.71 1.06
C ILE A 247 10.99 -39.08 0.99
N GLU A 248 11.45 -39.49 -0.18
CA GLU A 248 12.88 -39.64 -0.42
C GLU A 248 13.53 -38.24 -0.38
N ILE A 249 14.64 -38.13 0.34
CA ILE A 249 15.35 -36.85 0.53
C ILE A 249 15.73 -36.23 -0.83
N GLU A 250 16.02 -37.09 -1.82
CA GLU A 250 16.36 -36.70 -3.20
C GLU A 250 15.19 -36.00 -3.91
N GLU A 251 13.98 -36.57 -3.85
CA GLU A 251 12.77 -35.96 -4.42
C GLU A 251 12.47 -34.57 -3.80
N TYR A 252 12.71 -34.44 -2.49
CA TYR A 252 12.56 -33.14 -1.81
C TYR A 252 13.59 -32.11 -2.32
N TYR A 253 14.84 -32.51 -2.55
CA TYR A 253 15.87 -31.62 -3.09
C TYR A 253 15.58 -31.21 -4.54
N GLU A 254 15.10 -32.14 -5.37
CA GLU A 254 14.67 -31.84 -6.75
C GLU A 254 13.51 -30.84 -6.77
N TRP A 255 12.50 -31.08 -5.95
CA TRP A 255 11.38 -30.15 -5.78
C TRP A 255 11.86 -28.76 -5.31
N MET A 256 12.78 -28.70 -4.36
CA MET A 256 13.36 -27.42 -3.91
C MET A 256 14.13 -26.71 -5.02
N GLN A 257 14.93 -27.42 -5.83
CA GLN A 257 15.65 -26.82 -6.97
C GLN A 257 14.69 -26.27 -8.01
N LEU A 258 13.62 -27.00 -8.31
CA LEU A 258 12.56 -26.55 -9.20
C LEU A 258 11.87 -25.29 -8.65
N GLY A 259 11.64 -25.21 -7.34
CA GLY A 259 11.16 -23.99 -6.70
C GLY A 259 12.10 -22.80 -6.83
N ILE A 260 13.40 -23.02 -6.65
CA ILE A 260 14.42 -21.98 -6.82
C ILE A 260 14.47 -21.49 -8.27
N THR A 261 14.38 -22.38 -9.27
CA THR A 261 14.39 -21.97 -10.68
C THR A 261 13.10 -21.25 -11.08
N SER A 262 11.92 -21.75 -10.69
CA SER A 262 10.63 -21.10 -10.95
C SER A 262 10.53 -19.72 -10.30
N LEU A 263 10.96 -19.57 -9.04
CA LEU A 263 10.99 -18.27 -8.36
C LEU A 263 12.05 -17.36 -8.98
N GLY A 264 13.22 -17.88 -9.37
CA GLY A 264 14.24 -17.11 -10.08
C GLY A 264 13.74 -16.52 -11.40
N GLN A 265 12.97 -17.30 -12.17
CA GLN A 265 12.37 -16.84 -13.42
C GLN A 265 11.40 -15.67 -13.24
N LEU A 266 10.73 -15.55 -12.09
CA LEU A 266 9.88 -14.38 -11.78
C LEU A 266 10.69 -13.08 -11.68
N PHE A 267 11.93 -13.17 -11.20
CA PHE A 267 12.81 -12.01 -11.04
C PHE A 267 13.53 -11.63 -12.35
N GLY A 268 13.65 -12.55 -13.31
CA GLY A 268 14.29 -12.29 -14.60
C GLY A 268 13.77 -11.04 -15.32
N PRO A 269 12.44 -10.88 -15.54
CA PRO A 269 11.89 -9.67 -16.15
C PRO A 269 12.19 -8.39 -15.38
N LEU A 270 12.29 -8.44 -14.05
CA LEU A 270 12.63 -7.27 -13.23
C LEU A 270 14.08 -6.85 -13.47
N GLU A 271 14.99 -7.82 -13.61
CA GLU A 271 16.37 -7.56 -13.97
C GLU A 271 16.46 -6.80 -15.30
N TYR A 272 15.75 -7.27 -16.34
CA TYR A 272 15.69 -6.59 -17.64
C TYR A 272 15.12 -5.17 -17.57
N VAL A 273 14.10 -4.94 -16.75
CA VAL A 273 13.52 -3.60 -16.56
C VAL A 273 14.49 -2.69 -15.83
N ILE A 274 15.15 -3.19 -14.78
CA ILE A 274 16.09 -2.39 -13.97
C ILE A 274 17.35 -2.07 -14.77
N SER A 275 17.87 -3.02 -15.56
CA SER A 275 19.07 -2.83 -16.36
C SER A 275 18.82 -2.21 -17.74
N PHE A 276 17.56 -1.89 -18.09
CA PHE A 276 17.21 -1.37 -19.40
C PHE A 276 18.03 -0.12 -19.75
N HIS A 277 18.86 -0.23 -20.79
CA HIS A 277 19.93 0.72 -21.14
C HIS A 277 19.48 2.18 -21.30
N ILE A 278 18.22 2.44 -21.67
CA ILE A 278 17.70 3.80 -21.88
C ILE A 278 17.26 4.45 -20.56
N LEU A 279 17.03 3.67 -19.50
CA LEU A 279 16.53 4.23 -18.25
C LEU A 279 17.61 5.06 -17.54
N PRO A 280 17.24 6.19 -16.90
CA PRO A 280 18.20 7.04 -16.21
C PRO A 280 19.01 6.32 -15.12
N ASN A 281 18.48 5.24 -14.52
CA ASN A 281 19.19 4.49 -13.48
C ASN A 281 20.29 3.60 -14.06
N SER A 282 20.05 3.01 -15.24
CA SER A 282 21.04 2.22 -15.99
C SER A 282 22.16 3.12 -16.54
N ILE A 283 21.81 4.30 -17.09
CA ILE A 283 22.80 5.29 -17.54
C ILE A 283 23.71 5.74 -16.41
N LEU A 284 23.16 6.00 -15.21
CA LEU A 284 23.98 6.35 -14.04
C LEU A 284 24.84 5.17 -13.55
N ALA A 285 24.35 3.93 -13.66
CA ALA A 285 25.12 2.73 -13.31
C ALA A 285 26.29 2.49 -14.28
N ASN A 286 26.06 2.66 -15.58
CA ASN A 286 27.11 2.68 -16.60
C ASN A 286 28.18 3.71 -16.28
N TYR A 287 27.77 4.94 -15.93
CA TYR A 287 28.71 5.97 -15.50
C TYR A 287 29.45 5.61 -14.21
N ALA A 288 28.84 4.89 -13.29
CA ALA A 288 29.50 4.47 -12.06
C ALA A 288 30.67 3.51 -12.33
N ILE A 289 30.50 2.59 -13.28
CA ILE A 289 31.48 1.52 -13.57
C ILE A 289 32.49 1.95 -14.63
N GLY A 290 32.03 2.53 -15.73
CA GLY A 290 32.85 2.95 -16.86
C GLY A 290 32.89 4.46 -17.04
N ASP A 291 33.25 4.91 -18.24
CA ASP A 291 33.11 6.29 -18.66
C ASP A 291 31.74 6.51 -19.32
N LEU A 292 31.20 7.73 -19.22
CA LEU A 292 29.90 8.05 -19.83
C LEU A 292 30.11 8.25 -21.33
N GLU A 293 29.57 7.35 -22.15
CA GLU A 293 29.60 7.53 -23.60
C GLU A 293 28.79 8.77 -24.00
N PHE A 294 29.27 9.51 -25.00
CA PHE A 294 28.58 10.72 -25.47
C PHE A 294 27.12 10.45 -25.88
N HIS A 295 26.85 9.24 -26.41
CA HIS A 295 25.51 8.80 -26.78
C HIS A 295 24.57 8.72 -25.56
N ASP A 296 25.01 8.13 -24.46
CA ASP A 296 24.25 8.01 -23.22
C ASP A 296 23.96 9.38 -22.61
N LEU A 297 24.92 10.31 -22.69
CA LEU A 297 24.74 11.70 -22.24
C LEU A 297 23.67 12.42 -23.05
N LEU A 298 23.68 12.24 -24.38
CA LEU A 298 22.67 12.81 -25.27
C LEU A 298 21.28 12.26 -24.99
N ILE A 299 21.14 10.93 -24.82
CA ILE A 299 19.88 10.29 -24.45
C ILE A 299 19.37 10.86 -23.13
N PHE A 300 20.25 10.94 -22.13
CA PHE A 300 19.92 11.46 -20.81
C PHE A 300 19.49 12.92 -20.83
N CYS A 301 20.22 13.79 -21.55
CA CYS A 301 19.84 15.19 -21.74
C CYS A 301 18.51 15.33 -22.49
N LEU A 302 18.27 14.51 -23.52
CA LEU A 302 17.02 14.49 -24.28
C LEU A 302 15.84 14.05 -23.40
N LEU A 303 16.02 13.04 -22.55
CA LEU A 303 15.02 12.62 -21.56
C LEU A 303 14.71 13.74 -20.57
N ILE A 304 15.73 14.44 -20.06
CA ILE A 304 15.55 15.60 -19.18
C ILE A 304 14.83 16.75 -19.89
N LEU A 305 15.17 17.03 -21.16
CA LEU A 305 14.53 18.08 -21.95
C LEU A 305 13.06 17.75 -22.25
N ILE A 306 12.76 16.51 -22.62
CA ILE A 306 11.38 16.05 -22.82
C ILE A 306 10.60 16.14 -21.51
N ALA A 307 11.16 15.63 -20.41
CA ALA A 307 10.52 15.68 -19.10
C ALA A 307 10.29 17.14 -18.64
N GLY A 308 11.31 17.98 -18.76
CA GLY A 308 11.25 19.41 -18.45
C GLY A 308 10.22 20.14 -19.31
N GLY A 309 10.25 19.95 -20.63
CA GLY A 309 9.29 20.52 -21.57
C GLY A 309 7.85 20.10 -21.28
N LEU A 310 7.63 18.82 -21.00
CA LEU A 310 6.33 18.29 -20.59
C LEU A 310 5.85 18.93 -19.29
N SER A 311 6.72 19.08 -18.29
CA SER A 311 6.34 19.71 -17.02
C SER A 311 6.02 21.19 -17.13
N VAL A 312 6.74 21.91 -17.99
CA VAL A 312 6.50 23.33 -18.27
C VAL A 312 5.15 23.47 -18.98
N PHE A 313 4.91 22.69 -20.03
CA PHE A 313 3.62 22.65 -20.72
C PHE A 313 2.46 22.33 -19.76
N LEU A 314 2.66 21.30 -18.92
CA LEU A 314 1.77 20.91 -17.83
C LEU A 314 1.81 21.85 -16.62
N ALA A 315 2.60 22.93 -16.60
CA ALA A 315 2.51 23.97 -15.57
C ALA A 315 1.71 25.17 -16.10
N PHE A 316 1.83 25.47 -17.39
CA PHE A 316 1.26 26.66 -18.04
C PHE A 316 -0.16 26.52 -18.58
N ASP A 317 -0.65 25.32 -18.90
CA ASP A 317 -2.03 25.17 -19.39
C ASP A 317 -3.09 25.50 -18.30
N ASN A 318 -3.56 26.74 -18.34
CA ASN A 318 -4.59 27.33 -17.49
C ASN A 318 -5.96 26.78 -17.89
N SER A 319 -6.23 25.55 -17.47
CA SER A 319 -7.57 25.01 -17.54
C SER A 319 -8.47 25.86 -16.61
N LYS A 320 -9.21 26.83 -17.17
CA LYS A 320 -10.25 27.59 -16.45
C LYS A 320 -11.14 26.61 -15.67
N PRO A 321 -11.59 26.94 -14.45
CA PRO A 321 -12.53 26.11 -13.73
C PRO A 321 -13.87 26.12 -14.48
N SER A 322 -14.00 25.24 -15.48
CA SER A 322 -15.28 24.91 -16.09
C SER A 322 -16.19 24.31 -15.02
N ASN A 323 -17.48 24.64 -15.05
CA ASN A 323 -18.52 24.16 -14.13
C ASN A 323 -18.18 22.79 -13.53
N LYS A 324 -17.91 22.79 -12.21
CA LYS A 324 -17.62 21.60 -11.42
C LYS A 324 -18.86 20.72 -11.41
N ASN A 325 -19.00 19.86 -12.40
CA ASN A 325 -20.05 18.85 -12.43
C ASN A 325 -19.62 17.65 -11.59
N TYR A 326 -20.49 17.21 -10.69
CA TYR A 326 -20.25 16.02 -9.87
C TYR A 326 -20.23 14.76 -10.75
N SER A 327 -19.01 14.27 -11.02
CA SER A 327 -18.73 13.14 -11.93
C SER A 327 -19.30 11.81 -11.45
N LEU A 328 -19.48 11.65 -10.14
CA LEU A 328 -19.88 10.39 -9.51
C LEU A 328 -21.41 10.28 -9.37
N SER A 329 -22.17 11.08 -10.12
CA SER A 329 -23.64 11.07 -10.08
C SER A 329 -24.26 9.72 -10.44
N PHE A 330 -23.65 8.96 -11.37
CA PHE A 330 -24.08 7.60 -11.69
C PHE A 330 -23.88 6.65 -10.50
N TYR A 331 -22.68 6.67 -9.90
CA TYR A 331 -22.36 5.83 -8.75
C TYR A 331 -23.21 6.19 -7.52
N GLU A 332 -23.43 7.49 -7.25
CA GLU A 332 -24.35 7.96 -6.21
C GLU A 332 -25.76 7.42 -6.44
N LYS A 333 -26.32 7.54 -7.65
CA LYS A 333 -27.66 7.00 -7.98
C LYS A 333 -27.72 5.48 -7.79
N TRP A 334 -26.68 4.76 -8.16
CA TRP A 334 -26.60 3.32 -8.03
C TRP A 334 -26.59 2.86 -6.55
N ILE A 335 -25.75 3.47 -5.70
CA ILE A 335 -25.75 3.18 -4.25
C ILE A 335 -27.09 3.55 -3.63
N ILE A 336 -27.67 4.71 -3.97
CA ILE A 336 -28.97 5.12 -3.45
C ILE A 336 -30.04 4.10 -3.85
N SER A 337 -30.02 3.61 -5.09
CA SER A 337 -30.93 2.56 -5.54
C SER A 337 -30.78 1.26 -4.74
N LEU A 338 -29.55 0.79 -4.53
CA LEU A 338 -29.28 -0.40 -3.70
C LEU A 338 -29.74 -0.20 -2.25
N SER A 339 -29.53 1.00 -1.69
CA SER A 339 -30.00 1.34 -0.34
C SER A 339 -31.53 1.39 -0.23
N GLY A 340 -32.21 1.71 -1.34
CA GLY A 340 -33.66 1.83 -1.44
C GLY A 340 -34.43 0.50 -1.32
N MET A 341 -33.74 -0.63 -1.47
CA MET A 341 -34.28 -1.97 -1.22
C MET A 341 -34.56 -2.24 0.27
N ILE A 342 -34.12 -1.36 1.18
CA ILE A 342 -34.25 -1.52 2.64
C ILE A 342 -35.02 -0.32 3.21
N LYS A 343 -35.98 -0.57 4.13
CA LYS A 343 -37.01 0.39 4.63
C LYS A 343 -36.51 1.69 5.31
N THR A 344 -35.21 1.98 5.39
CA THR A 344 -34.63 3.16 6.10
C THR A 344 -34.09 4.23 5.13
N LYS A 345 -34.98 4.85 4.35
CA LYS A 345 -34.62 5.64 3.14
C LYS A 345 -33.98 7.03 3.37
N PRO A 346 -34.47 7.92 4.26
CA PRO A 346 -34.05 9.33 4.19
C PRO A 346 -32.65 9.58 4.73
N TYR A 347 -32.31 8.99 5.89
CA TYR A 347 -31.03 9.24 6.55
C TYR A 347 -29.84 8.59 5.84
N ILE A 348 -29.98 7.33 5.38
CA ILE A 348 -28.95 6.65 4.60
C ILE A 348 -28.67 7.42 3.29
N THR A 349 -29.72 7.90 2.62
CA THR A 349 -29.55 8.71 1.40
C THR A 349 -28.80 10.01 1.67
N PHE A 350 -29.06 10.66 2.81
CA PHE A 350 -28.31 11.86 3.22
C PHE A 350 -26.83 11.54 3.47
N LEU A 351 -26.53 10.47 4.23
CA LEU A 351 -25.16 10.03 4.49
C LEU A 351 -24.40 9.67 3.20
N ILE A 352 -25.04 8.91 2.31
CA ILE A 352 -24.45 8.58 1.00
C ILE A 352 -24.09 9.87 0.25
N LYS A 353 -24.99 10.85 0.22
CA LYS A 353 -24.72 12.14 -0.44
C LYS A 353 -23.63 12.94 0.24
N SER A 354 -23.59 12.98 1.58
CA SER A 354 -22.56 13.72 2.31
C SER A 354 -21.20 13.11 2.06
N ASP A 355 -21.09 11.79 2.13
CA ASP A 355 -19.81 11.08 2.16
C ASP A 355 -19.21 10.98 0.74
N LEU A 356 -20.03 10.67 -0.28
CA LEU A 356 -19.56 10.55 -1.67
C LEU A 356 -19.18 11.88 -2.32
N ARG A 357 -19.71 13.01 -1.82
CA ARG A 357 -19.44 14.34 -2.37
C ARG A 357 -18.24 15.03 -1.73
N THR A 358 -17.58 14.40 -0.76
CA THR A 358 -16.37 14.92 -0.13
C THR A 358 -15.16 14.85 -1.08
N ASP A 359 -14.25 15.82 -0.96
CA ASP A 359 -12.92 15.72 -1.60
C ASP A 359 -12.15 14.49 -1.10
N TYR A 360 -12.39 14.05 0.15
CA TYR A 360 -11.84 12.82 0.73
C TYR A 360 -12.15 11.60 -0.13
N PHE A 361 -13.44 11.37 -0.42
CA PHE A 361 -13.88 10.24 -1.22
C PHE A 361 -13.45 10.39 -2.68
N PHE A 362 -13.56 11.60 -3.24
CA PHE A 362 -13.13 11.87 -4.61
C PHE A 362 -11.67 11.49 -4.84
N ASN A 363 -10.77 11.80 -3.90
CA ASN A 363 -9.36 11.45 -4.02
C ASN A 363 -9.10 9.94 -3.96
N ARG A 364 -9.99 9.18 -3.30
CA ARG A 364 -9.87 7.73 -3.09
C ARG A 364 -10.74 6.87 -4.01
N PHE A 365 -11.65 7.47 -4.77
CA PHE A 365 -12.69 6.82 -5.58
C PHE A 365 -12.28 5.57 -6.38
N PRO A 366 -11.09 5.48 -7.01
CA PRO A 366 -10.67 4.27 -7.71
C PRO A 366 -10.72 3.01 -6.84
N ILE A 367 -10.60 3.13 -5.52
CA ILE A 367 -10.65 2.01 -4.57
C ILE A 367 -11.94 1.19 -4.67
N ILE A 368 -13.05 1.78 -5.12
CA ILE A 368 -14.34 1.10 -5.30
C ILE A 368 -14.28 0.01 -6.35
N PHE A 369 -13.39 0.13 -7.34
CA PHE A 369 -13.13 -0.94 -8.30
C PHE A 369 -12.25 -2.05 -7.70
N GLY A 370 -12.08 -2.09 -6.38
CA GLY A 370 -11.24 -3.02 -5.65
C GLY A 370 -9.81 -2.50 -5.50
N PRO A 371 -9.11 -2.88 -4.42
CA PRO A 371 -7.70 -2.56 -4.24
C PRO A 371 -6.82 -3.34 -5.24
N PHE A 372 -5.59 -2.88 -5.46
CA PHE A 372 -4.66 -3.59 -6.36
C PHE A 372 -4.32 -5.01 -5.88
N SER A 373 -4.16 -5.19 -4.56
CA SER A 373 -3.93 -6.50 -3.94
C SER A 373 -5.04 -7.51 -4.23
N PHE A 374 -6.29 -7.05 -4.30
CA PHE A 374 -7.44 -7.91 -4.63
C PHE A 374 -7.31 -8.51 -6.02
N TRP A 375 -7.05 -7.70 -7.05
CA TRP A 375 -6.93 -8.19 -8.43
C TRP A 375 -5.70 -9.08 -8.65
N ILE A 376 -4.60 -8.79 -7.95
CA ILE A 376 -3.42 -9.66 -7.94
C ILE A 376 -3.78 -11.03 -7.35
N GLN A 377 -4.47 -11.06 -6.20
CA GLN A 377 -4.90 -12.30 -5.57
C GLN A 377 -5.87 -13.09 -6.45
N VAL A 378 -6.84 -12.44 -7.09
CA VAL A 378 -7.73 -13.10 -8.05
C VAL A 378 -6.92 -13.78 -9.15
N GLY A 379 -5.97 -13.08 -9.77
CA GLY A 379 -5.10 -13.65 -10.81
C GLY A 379 -4.34 -14.89 -10.34
N ILE A 380 -3.73 -14.82 -9.15
CA ILE A 380 -2.97 -15.93 -8.54
C ILE A 380 -3.87 -17.14 -8.27
N TYR A 381 -5.00 -16.93 -7.56
CA TYR A 381 -5.90 -18.02 -7.21
C TYR A 381 -6.56 -18.64 -8.45
N THR A 382 -6.91 -17.82 -9.45
CA THR A 382 -7.44 -18.32 -10.73
C THR A 382 -6.41 -19.23 -11.41
N SER A 383 -5.15 -18.80 -11.50
CA SER A 383 -4.11 -19.63 -12.11
C SER A 383 -3.87 -20.94 -11.38
N PHE A 384 -3.84 -20.93 -10.04
CA PHE A 384 -3.54 -22.13 -9.28
C PHE A 384 -4.70 -23.13 -9.29
N ILE A 385 -5.95 -22.67 -9.21
CA ILE A 385 -7.12 -23.57 -9.22
C ILE A 385 -7.30 -24.28 -10.56
N GLN A 386 -6.94 -23.66 -11.69
CA GLN A 386 -7.12 -24.26 -13.03
C GLN A 386 -6.33 -25.55 -13.27
N ILE A 387 -5.35 -25.85 -12.42
CA ILE A 387 -4.36 -26.93 -12.60
C ILE A 387 -4.82 -28.21 -11.95
N PHE A 388 -5.41 -28.05 -10.77
CA PHE A 388 -5.75 -29.15 -9.90
C PHE A 388 -7.18 -29.56 -10.19
N GLU A 389 -7.39 -30.86 -10.21
CA GLU A 389 -8.74 -31.37 -10.27
C GLU A 389 -9.40 -31.20 -8.90
N PRO A 390 -10.73 -31.08 -8.83
CA PRO A 390 -11.45 -31.03 -7.55
C PRO A 390 -11.25 -32.26 -6.65
N ALA A 391 -10.66 -33.34 -7.16
CA ALA A 391 -10.27 -34.53 -6.40
C ALA A 391 -8.91 -34.37 -5.70
N ASP A 392 -8.09 -33.41 -6.11
CA ASP A 392 -6.75 -33.22 -5.54
C ASP A 392 -6.81 -32.52 -4.19
N LYS A 393 -6.03 -32.99 -3.21
CA LYS A 393 -5.91 -32.32 -1.91
C LYS A 393 -5.44 -30.87 -2.09
N MET A 394 -4.47 -30.65 -2.98
CA MET A 394 -3.90 -29.32 -3.26
C MET A 394 -4.94 -28.30 -3.71
N TYR A 395 -5.92 -28.73 -4.50
CA TYR A 395 -7.06 -27.91 -4.88
C TYR A 395 -7.74 -27.31 -3.65
N HIS A 396 -8.01 -28.14 -2.63
CA HIS A 396 -8.65 -27.72 -1.39
C HIS A 396 -7.75 -26.89 -0.46
N LEU A 397 -6.41 -27.06 -0.53
CA LEU A 397 -5.49 -26.15 0.16
C LEU A 397 -5.58 -24.74 -0.39
N ILE A 398 -5.40 -24.60 -1.71
CA ILE A 398 -5.45 -23.30 -2.40
C ILE A 398 -6.80 -22.63 -2.15
N LEU A 399 -7.87 -23.41 -2.21
CA LEU A 399 -9.22 -22.93 -1.96
C LEU A 399 -9.45 -22.51 -0.51
N SER A 400 -8.76 -23.10 0.48
CA SER A 400 -8.80 -22.61 1.87
C SER A 400 -8.09 -21.25 2.05
N PHE A 401 -7.01 -20.99 1.31
CA PHE A 401 -6.40 -19.65 1.25
C PHE A 401 -7.35 -18.64 0.59
N TYR A 402 -8.05 -19.07 -0.46
CA TYR A 402 -9.10 -18.27 -1.10
C TYR A 402 -10.25 -17.96 -0.14
N PHE A 403 -10.71 -18.93 0.66
CA PHE A 403 -11.81 -18.70 1.61
C PHE A 403 -11.54 -17.60 2.62
N TYR A 404 -10.31 -17.50 3.12
CA TYR A 404 -10.01 -16.68 4.28
C TYR A 404 -9.05 -15.53 3.96
N PHE A 405 -7.87 -15.79 3.39
CA PHE A 405 -6.92 -14.71 3.15
C PHE A 405 -7.42 -13.70 2.11
N PHE A 406 -8.06 -14.17 1.03
CA PHE A 406 -8.62 -13.30 -0.01
C PHE A 406 -9.63 -12.28 0.54
N VAL A 407 -10.62 -12.79 1.29
CA VAL A 407 -11.66 -11.96 1.92
C VAL A 407 -11.03 -11.00 2.93
N TYR A 408 -10.08 -11.46 3.74
CA TYR A 408 -9.38 -10.62 4.72
C TYR A 408 -8.68 -9.43 4.06
N PHE A 409 -7.85 -9.68 3.05
CA PHE A 409 -7.12 -8.62 2.38
C PHE A 409 -8.06 -7.66 1.64
N TYR A 410 -9.14 -8.15 1.04
CA TYR A 410 -10.16 -7.29 0.43
C TYR A 410 -10.83 -6.37 1.46
N VAL A 411 -11.43 -6.94 2.50
CA VAL A 411 -12.22 -6.21 3.50
C VAL A 411 -11.35 -5.24 4.30
N SER A 412 -10.16 -5.68 4.74
CA SER A 412 -9.22 -4.82 5.48
C SER A 412 -8.73 -3.63 4.65
N THR A 413 -8.38 -3.86 3.37
CA THR A 413 -7.86 -2.79 2.51
C THR A 413 -8.96 -1.80 2.11
N MET A 414 -10.19 -2.27 1.86
CA MET A 414 -11.33 -1.39 1.58
C MET A 414 -11.66 -0.52 2.79
N PHE A 415 -11.67 -1.12 3.99
CA PHE A 415 -11.96 -0.38 5.23
C PHE A 415 -10.92 0.68 5.53
N SER A 416 -9.61 0.35 5.50
CA SER A 416 -8.55 1.33 5.81
C SER A 416 -8.53 2.50 4.80
N ASN A 417 -8.61 2.21 3.49
CA ASN A 417 -8.58 3.28 2.50
C ASN A 417 -9.77 4.24 2.61
N LEU A 418 -10.94 3.75 3.05
CA LEU A 418 -12.16 4.53 3.21
C LEU A 418 -12.56 4.68 4.68
N ASN A 419 -11.60 4.64 5.61
CA ASN A 419 -11.88 4.68 7.05
C ASN A 419 -12.68 5.94 7.42
N GLY A 420 -12.29 7.11 6.89
CA GLY A 420 -13.01 8.36 7.09
C GLY A 420 -14.43 8.42 6.50
N MET A 421 -14.88 7.41 5.76
CA MET A 421 -16.28 7.26 5.33
C MET A 421 -17.02 6.25 6.21
N TYR A 422 -16.37 5.15 6.61
CA TYR A 422 -17.04 4.05 7.30
C TYR A 422 -16.96 4.12 8.81
N SER A 423 -15.88 4.65 9.40
CA SER A 423 -15.69 4.65 10.84
C SER A 423 -16.84 5.36 11.56
N LEU A 424 -17.14 4.93 12.79
CA LEU A 424 -18.20 5.56 13.58
C LEU A 424 -17.91 7.02 13.90
N ASP A 425 -16.67 7.30 14.23
CA ASP A 425 -16.16 8.61 14.61
C ASP A 425 -16.07 9.58 13.44
N SER A 426 -16.08 9.13 12.18
CA SER A 426 -16.09 10.01 10.97
C SER A 426 -17.22 11.04 10.92
N ILE A 427 -18.28 10.85 11.70
CA ILE A 427 -19.39 11.80 11.82
C ILE A 427 -18.94 13.10 12.50
N GLY A 428 -17.90 13.02 13.32
CA GLY A 428 -17.36 14.11 14.11
C GLY A 428 -18.39 14.75 15.02
N ASN A 429 -18.30 16.07 15.19
CA ASN A 429 -19.17 16.84 16.09
C ASN A 429 -20.67 16.74 15.76
N ARG A 430 -21.04 16.25 14.57
CA ARG A 430 -22.44 16.02 14.19
C ARG A 430 -23.10 14.90 15.01
N ILE A 431 -22.33 14.09 15.74
CA ILE A 431 -22.90 13.10 16.66
C ILE A 431 -23.77 13.76 17.75
N ILE A 432 -23.46 14.99 18.13
CA ILE A 432 -24.23 15.78 19.10
C ILE A 432 -25.69 15.89 18.67
N LEU A 433 -25.93 16.17 17.38
CA LEU A 433 -27.29 16.29 16.83
C LEU A 433 -28.05 14.96 16.91
N HIS A 434 -27.34 13.82 16.79
CA HIS A 434 -27.94 12.49 16.93
C HIS A 434 -28.32 12.17 18.37
N LEU A 435 -27.43 12.45 19.32
CA LEU A 435 -27.69 12.24 20.73
C LEU A 435 -28.86 13.11 21.22
N ILE A 436 -28.93 14.38 20.77
CA ILE A 436 -30.05 15.29 21.06
C ILE A 436 -31.38 14.76 20.50
N SER A 437 -31.37 14.09 19.34
CA SER A 437 -32.55 13.46 18.73
C SER A 437 -33.03 12.17 19.44
N LYS A 438 -32.45 11.81 20.61
CA LYS A 438 -32.68 10.56 21.35
C LYS A 438 -32.35 9.29 20.55
N ASN A 439 -31.50 9.39 19.54
CA ASN A 439 -30.99 8.23 18.80
C ASN A 439 -29.67 7.76 19.41
N ASN A 440 -29.56 6.47 19.69
CA ASN A 440 -28.33 5.89 20.26
C ASN A 440 -27.27 5.66 19.17
N VAL A 441 -25.99 5.66 19.56
CA VAL A 441 -24.85 5.41 18.65
C VAL A 441 -24.93 4.03 17.97
N TRP A 442 -25.63 3.08 18.57
CA TRP A 442 -25.95 1.79 17.93
C TRP A 442 -26.65 1.94 16.58
N SER A 443 -27.58 2.90 16.45
CA SER A 443 -28.28 3.15 15.19
C SER A 443 -27.30 3.63 14.11
N ILE A 444 -26.36 4.48 14.49
CA ILE A 444 -25.30 5.00 13.62
C ILE A 444 -24.40 3.85 13.14
N PHE A 445 -24.00 2.95 14.04
CA PHE A 445 -23.22 1.76 13.68
C PHE A 445 -23.92 0.92 12.61
N LEU A 446 -25.22 0.64 12.80
CA LEU A 446 -26.01 -0.09 11.82
C LEU A 446 -26.04 0.62 10.46
N TYR A 447 -26.08 1.95 10.42
CA TYR A 447 -26.01 2.70 9.16
C TYR A 447 -24.64 2.61 8.50
N LYS A 448 -23.56 2.78 9.27
CA LYS A 448 -22.19 2.75 8.73
C LYS A 448 -21.79 1.36 8.24
N ILE A 449 -22.14 0.29 8.96
CA ILE A 449 -21.88 -1.07 8.49
C ILE A 449 -22.70 -1.39 7.23
N ARG A 450 -23.96 -0.95 7.15
CA ARG A 450 -24.78 -1.10 5.93
C ARG A 450 -24.17 -0.35 4.75
N LEU A 451 -23.71 0.87 4.97
CA LEU A 451 -23.03 1.66 3.95
C LEU A 451 -21.80 0.92 3.43
N PHE A 452 -20.98 0.37 4.34
CA PHE A 452 -19.86 -0.49 3.98
C PHE A 452 -20.34 -1.64 3.08
N LEU A 453 -21.26 -2.48 3.54
CA LEU A 453 -21.77 -3.63 2.78
C LEU A 453 -22.29 -3.24 1.38
N ILE A 454 -23.13 -2.20 1.27
CA ILE A 454 -23.70 -1.77 -0.02
C ILE A 454 -22.60 -1.34 -1.00
N THR A 455 -21.55 -0.71 -0.51
CA THR A 455 -20.47 -0.20 -1.36
C THR A 455 -19.45 -1.26 -1.78
N THR A 456 -19.21 -2.28 -0.95
CA THR A 456 -18.09 -3.21 -1.12
C THR A 456 -18.50 -4.64 -1.47
N LEU A 457 -19.67 -5.10 -1.03
CA LEU A 457 -20.16 -6.46 -1.26
C LEU A 457 -20.48 -6.77 -2.73
N PRO A 458 -21.09 -5.86 -3.53
CA PRO A 458 -21.45 -6.19 -4.92
C PRO A 458 -20.24 -6.54 -5.79
N LEU A 459 -19.13 -5.80 -5.68
CA LEU A 459 -17.91 -6.09 -6.42
C LEU A 459 -17.37 -7.48 -6.03
N PHE A 460 -17.39 -7.78 -4.73
CA PHE A 460 -16.91 -9.03 -4.19
C PHE A 460 -17.71 -10.23 -4.75
N ILE A 461 -19.05 -10.14 -4.75
CA ILE A 461 -19.93 -11.18 -5.32
C ILE A 461 -19.69 -11.36 -6.82
N VAL A 462 -19.61 -10.26 -7.59
CA VAL A 462 -19.35 -10.34 -9.04
C VAL A 462 -18.02 -11.03 -9.30
N CYS A 463 -17.00 -10.73 -8.50
CA CYS A 463 -15.70 -11.37 -8.62
C CYS A 463 -15.76 -12.87 -8.34
N ASP A 464 -16.44 -13.30 -7.27
CA ASP A 464 -16.61 -14.73 -6.96
C ASP A 464 -17.34 -15.45 -8.11
N ILE A 465 -18.38 -14.84 -8.68
CA ILE A 465 -19.10 -15.41 -9.83
C ILE A 465 -18.15 -15.59 -11.02
N VAL A 466 -17.39 -14.56 -11.37
CA VAL A 466 -16.42 -14.61 -12.47
C VAL A 466 -15.34 -15.66 -12.20
N PHE A 467 -14.82 -15.73 -10.98
CA PHE A 467 -13.84 -16.72 -10.54
C PHE A 467 -14.37 -18.15 -10.70
N MET A 468 -15.59 -18.42 -10.22
CA MET A 468 -16.24 -19.73 -10.33
C MET A 468 -16.48 -20.15 -11.78
N ILE A 469 -16.88 -19.20 -12.65
CA ILE A 469 -17.12 -19.46 -14.08
C ILE A 469 -15.80 -19.76 -14.81
N ILE A 470 -14.78 -18.92 -14.62
CA ILE A 470 -13.48 -19.07 -15.30
C ILE A 470 -12.81 -20.40 -14.89
N ASN A 471 -12.88 -20.76 -13.61
CA ASN A 471 -12.26 -21.98 -13.09
C ASN A 471 -13.15 -23.23 -13.20
N ARG A 472 -14.37 -23.11 -13.74
CA ARG A 472 -15.34 -24.22 -13.87
C ARG A 472 -15.55 -24.99 -12.56
N ILE A 473 -15.67 -24.27 -11.44
CA ILE A 473 -15.76 -24.87 -10.11
C ILE A 473 -17.05 -25.69 -9.98
N PRO A 474 -17.01 -26.94 -9.47
CA PRO A 474 -18.21 -27.74 -9.26
C PRO A 474 -19.23 -27.03 -8.37
N SER A 475 -20.51 -27.17 -8.70
CA SER A 475 -21.62 -26.46 -8.01
C SER A 475 -21.62 -26.66 -6.49
N LYS A 476 -21.30 -27.87 -6.02
CA LYS A 476 -21.18 -28.15 -4.57
C LYS A 476 -20.13 -27.28 -3.89
N ILE A 477 -18.95 -27.13 -4.50
CA ILE A 477 -17.84 -26.33 -3.96
C ILE A 477 -18.15 -24.84 -4.11
N ALA A 478 -18.77 -24.44 -5.22
CA ALA A 478 -19.23 -23.07 -5.46
C ALA A 478 -20.17 -22.57 -4.34
N ILE A 479 -21.13 -23.38 -3.92
CA ILE A 479 -22.04 -23.05 -2.80
C ILE A 479 -21.25 -22.83 -1.51
N ILE A 480 -20.24 -23.67 -1.24
CA ILE A 480 -19.40 -23.57 -0.04
C ILE A 480 -18.55 -22.28 -0.07
N ILE A 481 -17.97 -21.93 -1.23
CA ILE A 481 -17.27 -20.65 -1.44
C ILE A 481 -18.19 -19.50 -1.05
N VAL A 482 -19.38 -19.43 -1.64
CA VAL A 482 -20.31 -18.32 -1.40
C VAL A 482 -20.69 -18.25 0.08
N ILE A 483 -21.02 -19.36 0.73
CA ILE A 483 -21.39 -19.38 2.15
C ILE A 483 -20.22 -18.91 3.03
N ASN A 484 -19.04 -19.51 2.88
CA ASN A 484 -17.87 -19.17 3.71
C ASN A 484 -17.44 -17.73 3.49
N HIS A 485 -17.41 -17.28 2.24
CA HIS A 485 -17.07 -15.91 1.92
C HIS A 485 -18.07 -14.93 2.54
N MET A 486 -19.37 -15.14 2.38
CA MET A 486 -20.38 -14.21 2.92
C MET A 486 -20.32 -14.13 4.46
N LEU A 487 -20.15 -15.27 5.14
CA LEU A 487 -20.05 -15.30 6.59
C LEU A 487 -18.76 -14.65 7.10
N PHE A 488 -17.62 -15.01 6.51
CA PHE A 488 -16.33 -14.47 6.91
C PHE A 488 -16.21 -12.98 6.57
N TYR A 489 -16.78 -12.55 5.44
CA TYR A 489 -16.90 -11.15 5.05
C TYR A 489 -17.67 -10.34 6.10
N LEU A 490 -18.84 -10.85 6.53
CA LEU A 490 -19.66 -10.19 7.55
C LEU A 490 -18.91 -10.12 8.88
N LEU A 491 -18.29 -11.21 9.33
CA LEU A 491 -17.48 -11.22 10.55
C LEU A 491 -16.37 -10.17 10.49
N LEU A 492 -15.53 -10.21 9.45
CA LEU A 492 -14.43 -9.26 9.30
C LEU A 492 -14.93 -7.82 9.21
N SER A 493 -16.03 -7.59 8.49
CA SER A 493 -16.62 -6.26 8.43
C SER A 493 -16.98 -5.77 9.82
N THR A 494 -17.61 -6.58 10.69
CA THR A 494 -17.92 -6.17 12.07
C THR A 494 -16.69 -5.95 12.94
N VAL A 495 -15.68 -6.82 12.81
CA VAL A 495 -14.44 -6.77 13.60
C VAL A 495 -13.66 -5.47 13.31
N LEU A 496 -13.60 -5.03 12.05
CA LEU A 496 -12.84 -3.83 11.69
C LEU A 496 -13.42 -2.52 12.24
N PHE A 497 -14.69 -2.50 12.63
CA PHE A 497 -15.29 -1.34 13.31
C PHE A 497 -14.91 -1.22 14.78
N LEU A 498 -14.42 -2.30 15.41
CA LEU A 498 -14.11 -2.34 16.85
C LEU A 498 -13.24 -1.18 17.35
N PRO A 499 -12.16 -0.74 16.64
CA PRO A 499 -11.37 0.41 17.10
C PRO A 499 -12.23 1.66 17.32
N SER A 500 -13.11 1.97 16.37
CA SER A 500 -14.03 3.13 16.44
C SER A 500 -15.19 2.94 17.42
N VAL A 501 -15.51 1.70 17.80
CA VAL A 501 -16.51 1.39 18.85
C VAL A 501 -15.89 1.49 20.24
N ILE A 502 -14.64 1.03 20.37
CA ILE A 502 -13.97 0.91 21.67
C ILE A 502 -13.42 2.25 22.14
N CYS A 503 -12.79 3.00 21.24
CA CYS A 503 -12.14 4.28 21.52
C CYS A 503 -12.53 5.32 20.45
N PRO A 504 -13.77 5.82 20.41
CA PRO A 504 -14.19 6.77 19.38
C PRO A 504 -13.57 8.16 19.54
N HIS A 505 -13.08 8.77 18.45
CA HIS A 505 -12.54 10.14 18.44
C HIS A 505 -13.36 11.09 17.55
N TYR A 506 -14.40 11.73 18.09
CA TYR A 506 -15.26 12.63 17.31
C TYR A 506 -14.67 14.03 17.06
N ASN A 507 -13.66 14.44 17.84
CA ASN A 507 -13.01 15.73 17.69
C ASN A 507 -11.72 15.59 16.86
N PHE A 508 -11.83 15.78 15.54
CA PHE A 508 -10.69 15.76 14.62
C PHE A 508 -10.72 16.98 13.67
N LEU A 509 -9.53 17.43 13.24
CA LEU A 509 -9.43 18.54 12.28
C LEU A 509 -9.63 18.07 10.84
N ASN A 510 -9.17 16.86 10.52
CA ASN A 510 -9.30 16.24 9.21
C ASN A 510 -9.68 14.75 9.32
N LEU A 511 -10.55 14.27 8.43
CA LEU A 511 -10.96 12.84 8.38
C LEU A 511 -9.78 11.88 8.22
N GLU A 512 -8.65 12.35 7.68
CA GLU A 512 -7.45 11.55 7.47
C GLU A 512 -6.72 11.25 8.79
N GLN A 513 -6.92 12.06 9.84
CA GLN A 513 -6.27 11.89 11.15
C GLN A 513 -6.88 10.76 11.98
N LEU A 514 -8.04 10.22 11.58
CA LEU A 514 -8.71 9.14 12.29
C LEU A 514 -7.84 7.87 12.39
N GLU A 515 -6.89 7.66 11.47
CA GLU A 515 -5.97 6.52 11.55
C GLU A 515 -4.75 6.76 12.45
N ASP A 516 -4.48 8.00 12.84
CA ASP A 516 -3.26 8.42 13.52
C ASP A 516 -3.35 8.34 15.05
N TYR A 517 -4.55 8.19 15.61
CA TYR A 517 -4.76 8.06 17.05
C TYR A 517 -4.10 6.78 17.61
N PRO A 518 -3.21 6.89 18.61
CA PRO A 518 -2.34 5.79 19.05
C PRO A 518 -3.09 4.64 19.71
N ASP A 519 -4.18 4.92 20.44
CA ASP A 519 -5.07 3.95 21.06
C ASP A 519 -5.82 3.12 20.01
N GLN A 520 -6.46 3.76 19.03
CA GLN A 520 -7.13 3.07 17.93
C GLN A 520 -6.15 2.27 17.07
N LYS A 521 -4.95 2.82 16.82
CA LYS A 521 -3.89 2.14 16.09
C LYS A 521 -3.44 0.87 16.79
N THR A 522 -3.34 0.90 18.12
CA THR A 522 -2.99 -0.28 18.93
C THR A 522 -4.06 -1.37 18.78
N ILE A 523 -5.33 -1.02 18.95
CA ILE A 523 -6.46 -1.96 18.79
C ILE A 523 -6.49 -2.54 17.36
N ARG A 524 -6.36 -1.69 16.34
CA ARG A 524 -6.35 -2.09 14.92
C ARG A 524 -5.21 -3.06 14.60
N ASN A 525 -4.01 -2.77 15.11
CA ASN A 525 -2.85 -3.65 14.94
C ASN A 525 -3.07 -4.99 15.65
N SER A 526 -3.57 -5.00 16.88
CA SER A 526 -3.92 -6.23 17.60
C SER A 526 -4.94 -7.08 16.84
N ILE A 527 -6.01 -6.46 16.32
CA ILE A 527 -7.01 -7.14 15.47
C ILE A 527 -6.34 -7.77 14.24
N LYS A 528 -5.49 -7.01 13.55
CA LYS A 528 -4.76 -7.48 12.36
C LYS A 528 -3.87 -8.69 12.69
N TYR A 529 -3.07 -8.60 13.74
CA TYR A 529 -2.19 -9.69 14.16
C TYR A 529 -2.96 -10.92 14.62
N LEU A 530 -4.02 -10.75 15.43
CA LEU A 530 -4.84 -11.88 15.87
C LEU A 530 -5.58 -12.55 14.72
N THR A 531 -6.07 -11.76 13.76
CA THR A 531 -6.81 -12.30 12.61
C THR A 531 -5.88 -13.10 11.69
N VAL A 532 -4.73 -12.53 11.32
CA VAL A 532 -3.78 -13.15 10.39
C VAL A 532 -2.97 -14.27 11.05
N GLY A 533 -2.54 -14.07 12.30
CA GLY A 533 -1.62 -14.98 13.00
C GLY A 533 -2.30 -16.10 13.76
N VAL A 534 -3.58 -15.96 14.14
CA VAL A 534 -4.29 -16.96 14.94
C VAL A 534 -5.58 -17.39 14.27
N PHE A 535 -6.48 -16.45 13.99
CA PHE A 535 -7.85 -16.78 13.58
C PHE A 535 -7.91 -17.50 12.23
N ILE A 536 -7.29 -16.95 11.19
CA ILE A 536 -7.26 -17.56 9.86
C ILE A 536 -6.54 -18.93 9.89
N PRO A 537 -5.34 -19.08 10.49
CA PRO A 537 -4.70 -20.39 10.64
C PRO A 537 -5.58 -21.44 11.33
N CYS A 538 -6.29 -21.07 12.40
CA CYS A 538 -7.23 -21.97 13.05
C CYS A 538 -8.39 -22.40 12.13
N LEU A 539 -8.91 -21.49 11.30
CA LEU A 539 -9.95 -21.81 10.30
C LEU A 539 -9.43 -22.70 9.16
N MET A 540 -8.13 -22.71 8.92
CA MET A 540 -7.47 -23.54 7.91
C MET A 540 -7.05 -24.92 8.44
N LEU A 541 -7.22 -25.20 9.74
CA LEU A 541 -6.90 -26.48 10.36
C LEU A 541 -7.55 -27.69 9.64
N PRO A 542 -8.81 -27.64 9.17
CA PRO A 542 -9.37 -28.73 8.37
C PRO A 542 -8.58 -29.02 7.09
N ALA A 543 -8.00 -28.00 6.44
CA ALA A 543 -7.16 -28.21 5.26
C ALA A 543 -5.84 -28.91 5.62
N ALA A 544 -5.25 -28.57 6.77
CA ALA A 544 -4.06 -29.25 7.27
C ALA A 544 -4.36 -30.74 7.57
N LEU A 545 -5.49 -31.03 8.23
CA LEU A 545 -5.92 -32.40 8.50
C LEU A 545 -6.14 -33.21 7.20
N LEU A 546 -6.70 -32.57 6.16
CA LEU A 546 -6.89 -33.17 4.84
C LEU A 546 -5.54 -33.49 4.17
N MET A 547 -4.55 -32.59 4.28
CA MET A 547 -3.20 -32.83 3.74
C MET A 547 -2.56 -34.06 4.37
N SER A 548 -2.70 -34.20 5.68
CA SER A 548 -2.14 -35.30 6.48
C SER A 548 -2.97 -36.58 6.49
N ASP A 549 -3.97 -36.72 5.61
CA ASP A 549 -4.83 -37.92 5.52
C ASP A 549 -5.65 -38.27 6.77
N TYR A 550 -5.78 -37.37 7.74
CA TYR A 550 -6.62 -37.59 8.93
C TYR A 550 -8.12 -37.48 8.62
N ILE A 551 -8.49 -36.73 7.58
CA ILE A 551 -9.88 -36.59 7.13
C ILE A 551 -9.98 -36.78 5.62
N SER A 552 -11.09 -37.33 5.16
CA SER A 552 -11.40 -37.43 3.73
C SER A 552 -11.90 -36.10 3.15
N ILE A 553 -11.89 -35.96 1.83
CA ILE A 553 -12.42 -34.76 1.14
C ILE A 553 -13.88 -34.50 1.50
N SER A 554 -14.71 -35.54 1.61
CA SER A 554 -16.12 -35.39 1.98
C SER A 554 -16.26 -34.87 3.42
N GLN A 555 -15.45 -35.36 4.36
CA GLN A 555 -15.40 -34.87 5.73
C GLN A 555 -14.92 -33.42 5.79
N TYR A 556 -13.87 -33.07 5.03
CA TYR A 556 -13.38 -31.70 4.90
C TYR A 556 -14.48 -30.73 4.44
N LEU A 557 -15.24 -31.10 3.41
CA LEU A 557 -16.33 -30.26 2.89
C LEU A 557 -17.45 -30.09 3.93
N ILE A 558 -17.81 -31.15 4.67
CA ILE A 558 -18.81 -31.09 5.75
C ILE A 558 -18.35 -30.18 6.88
N VAL A 559 -17.10 -30.33 7.34
CA VAL A 559 -16.51 -29.49 8.40
C VAL A 559 -16.46 -28.02 7.97
N ASN A 560 -16.07 -27.74 6.73
CA ASN A 560 -16.04 -26.39 6.18
C ASN A 560 -17.39 -25.76 5.90
N VAL A 561 -18.49 -26.51 6.00
CA VAL A 561 -19.85 -25.96 5.93
C VAL A 561 -20.39 -25.81 7.34
N PHE A 562 -20.55 -26.90 8.07
CA PHE A 562 -21.22 -26.87 9.36
C PHE A 562 -20.35 -26.29 10.48
N GLY A 563 -19.07 -26.66 10.50
CA GLY A 563 -18.11 -26.19 11.51
C GLY A 563 -17.86 -24.69 11.39
N THR A 564 -17.66 -24.19 10.16
CA THR A 564 -17.48 -22.76 9.91
C THR A 564 -18.76 -21.98 10.22
N ILE A 565 -19.93 -22.42 9.74
CA ILE A 565 -21.21 -21.77 10.03
C ILE A 565 -21.45 -21.62 11.54
N ALA A 566 -21.30 -22.70 12.30
CA ALA A 566 -21.53 -22.69 13.74
C ALA A 566 -20.57 -21.74 14.45
N LEU A 567 -19.27 -21.83 14.14
CA LEU A 567 -18.24 -20.96 14.72
C LEU A 567 -18.47 -19.49 14.34
N PHE A 568 -18.88 -19.22 13.10
CA PHE A 568 -19.20 -17.86 12.64
C PHE A 568 -20.40 -17.27 13.37
N PHE A 569 -21.48 -18.02 13.58
CA PHE A 569 -22.63 -17.52 14.33
C PHE A 569 -22.29 -17.19 15.78
N ILE A 570 -21.47 -18.02 16.44
CA ILE A 570 -21.02 -17.77 17.81
C ILE A 570 -20.15 -16.50 17.89
N LEU A 571 -19.16 -16.37 17.00
CA LEU A 571 -18.25 -15.22 17.01
C LEU A 571 -18.95 -13.93 16.58
N LEU A 572 -19.71 -13.96 15.49
CA LEU A 572 -20.45 -12.79 15.01
C LEU A 572 -21.48 -12.35 16.06
N GLY A 573 -22.21 -13.30 16.66
CA GLY A 573 -23.18 -13.02 17.72
C GLY A 573 -22.55 -12.39 18.96
N SER A 574 -21.43 -12.94 19.44
CA SER A 574 -20.71 -12.39 20.60
C SER A 574 -20.13 -11.00 20.35
N ILE A 575 -19.54 -10.76 19.17
CA ILE A 575 -19.01 -9.44 18.78
C ILE A 575 -20.15 -8.43 18.65
N ILE A 576 -21.25 -8.78 18.01
CA ILE A 576 -22.43 -7.90 17.88
C ILE A 576 -23.00 -7.57 19.27
N ALA A 577 -23.08 -8.54 20.17
CA ALA A 577 -23.55 -8.32 21.54
C ALA A 577 -22.63 -7.36 22.30
N LEU A 578 -21.31 -7.52 22.19
CA LEU A 578 -20.30 -6.61 22.76
C LEU A 578 -20.45 -5.17 22.21
N ILE A 579 -20.52 -5.02 20.89
CA ILE A 579 -20.70 -3.72 20.23
C ILE A 579 -22.00 -3.08 20.69
N LYS A 580 -23.10 -3.83 20.70
CA LYS A 580 -24.42 -3.34 21.11
C LYS A 580 -24.42 -2.88 22.57
N SER A 581 -23.85 -3.69 23.48
CA SER A 581 -23.74 -3.35 24.90
C SER A 581 -22.99 -2.02 25.09
N LYS A 582 -21.84 -1.86 24.42
CA LYS A 582 -21.04 -0.64 24.53
C LYS A 582 -21.73 0.57 23.90
N LEU A 583 -22.32 0.44 22.72
CA LEU A 583 -22.92 1.56 21.98
C LEU A 583 -24.27 2.04 22.51
N ILE A 584 -25.01 1.21 23.27
CA ILE A 584 -26.26 1.63 23.92
C ILE A 584 -25.99 2.44 25.20
N ASN A 585 -24.83 2.22 25.83
CA ASN A 585 -24.47 2.89 27.08
C ASN A 585 -24.04 4.35 26.87
N TYR A 586 -23.56 4.71 25.67
CA TYR A 586 -23.29 6.10 25.30
C TYR A 586 -24.62 6.87 25.14
N LYS A 587 -24.99 7.65 26.16
CA LYS A 587 -26.25 8.41 26.20
C LYS A 587 -26.05 9.92 26.40
N SER A 588 -24.89 10.37 26.86
CA SER A 588 -24.57 11.79 27.01
C SER A 588 -23.19 12.15 26.42
N LEU A 589 -22.95 13.45 26.23
CA LEU A 589 -21.66 13.97 25.74
C LEU A 589 -20.51 13.73 26.73
N ASP A 590 -20.83 13.66 28.03
CA ASP A 590 -19.86 13.41 29.11
C ASP A 590 -19.25 12.01 29.00
N ASP A 591 -19.92 11.08 28.32
CA ASP A 591 -19.38 9.74 28.04
C ASP A 591 -18.25 9.76 26.99
N PHE A 592 -18.04 10.87 26.28
CA PHE A 592 -17.06 11.02 25.20
C PHE A 592 -15.91 11.99 25.52
N SER A 593 -15.92 12.63 26.69
CA SER A 593 -14.84 13.51 27.13
C SER A 593 -13.78 12.74 27.90
N LEU A 594 -12.84 12.14 27.17
CA LEU A 594 -11.50 11.77 27.67
C LEU A 594 -10.45 12.08 26.61
#